data_AF-J9E7F3-F1
#
_entry.id   AF-J9E7F3-F1
#
_cell.length_a   1.000
_cell.length_b   1.000
_cell.length_c   1.000
_cell.angle_alpha   90.00
_cell.angle_beta   90.00
_cell.angle_gamma   90.00
#
_symmetry.space_group_name_H-M   'P 1'
#
loop_
_entity.id
_entity.type
_entity.pdbx_description
1 polymer ?
#
loop_
_entity_poly.entity_id
_entity_poly.type
_entity_poly.pdbx_seq_one_letter_code
_entity_poly.pdbx_strand_id
1 'polypeptide(L)'
;MLLHPECNCPKLKNFHGNAQKISPRARVRQLLGYGLPFDRHDWTVDRCGQKDVHYIIDFYDGGAVDPKSKLFTILDVRPALTDFGNVWDRMVVAYWRFKFETLGLTPKLPLYEKKQNP
;
A
#
# COMPACT_ATOMS: atom_id res chain seq x y z
N MET A 1 -12.88 -4.27 -10.81
CA MET A 1 -13.89 -3.58 -9.98
C MET A 1 -13.15 -2.92 -8.83
N LEU A 2 -12.86 -1.63 -8.96
CA LEU A 2 -12.41 -0.84 -7.82
C LEU A 2 -13.61 -0.63 -6.90
N LEU A 3 -13.40 -0.74 -5.59
CA LEU A 3 -14.48 -0.68 -4.61
C LEU A 3 -14.95 0.71 -4.26
N HIS A 4 -14.21 1.69 -4.75
CA HIS A 4 -14.48 3.09 -4.54
C HIS A 4 -14.39 3.78 -5.90
N PRO A 5 -15.25 4.78 -6.17
CA PRO A 5 -15.15 5.57 -7.39
C PRO A 5 -13.73 6.14 -7.47
N GLU A 6 -13.11 6.07 -8.65
CA GLU A 6 -11.85 6.77 -8.85
C GLU A 6 -12.09 8.26 -8.64
N CYS A 7 -11.37 8.81 -7.67
CA CYS A 7 -11.44 10.21 -7.28
C CYS A 7 -10.31 10.95 -7.96
N ASN A 8 -10.62 11.98 -8.74
CA ASN A 8 -9.60 12.78 -9.43
C ASN A 8 -8.75 13.65 -8.48
N CYS A 9 -9.24 13.94 -7.26
CA CYS A 9 -8.60 14.86 -6.32
C CYS A 9 -8.58 14.31 -4.87
N PRO A 10 -7.86 13.22 -4.59
CA PRO A 10 -7.66 12.78 -3.21
C PRO A 10 -6.85 13.84 -2.43
N LYS A 11 -7.20 14.07 -1.16
CA LYS A 11 -6.51 15.05 -0.31
C LYS A 11 -5.90 14.36 0.89
N LEU A 12 -4.66 14.72 1.23
CA LEU A 12 -4.03 14.28 2.47
C LEU A 12 -4.60 15.13 3.62
N LYS A 13 -5.31 14.50 4.56
CA LYS A 13 -5.88 15.18 5.74
C LYS A 13 -4.92 15.19 6.90
N ASN A 14 -4.27 14.07 7.18
CA ASN A 14 -3.34 13.95 8.30
C ASN A 14 -2.15 13.06 7.92
N PHE A 15 -0.98 13.46 8.41
CA PHE A 15 0.28 12.75 8.28
C PHE A 15 0.86 12.59 9.68
N HIS A 16 1.05 11.34 10.11
CA HIS A 16 1.62 11.05 11.42
C HIS A 16 2.69 9.96 11.31
N GLY A 17 3.91 10.28 11.74
CA GLY A 17 4.99 9.30 11.92
C GLY A 17 4.80 8.53 13.21
N ASN A 18 4.83 7.20 13.14
CA ASN A 18 4.67 6.31 14.29
C ASN A 18 5.62 5.11 14.22
N ALA A 19 6.92 5.40 14.20
CA ALA A 19 7.98 4.39 14.10
C ALA A 19 7.93 3.33 15.21
N GLN A 20 7.44 3.68 16.41
CA GLN A 20 7.39 2.76 17.55
C GLN A 20 6.24 1.75 17.46
N LYS A 21 5.19 2.03 16.68
CA LYS A 21 4.00 1.18 16.60
C LYS A 21 4.15 0.14 15.51
N ILE A 22 4.62 -1.06 15.86
CA ILE A 22 4.70 -2.17 14.89
C ILE A 22 3.30 -2.60 14.44
N SER A 23 3.07 -2.69 13.13
CA SER A 23 1.79 -3.12 12.56
C SER A 23 1.55 -4.63 12.78
N PRO A 24 0.29 -5.10 12.85
CA PRO A 24 0.01 -6.53 13.00
C PRO A 24 0.65 -7.38 11.90
N ARG A 25 0.70 -6.86 10.66
CA ARG A 25 1.39 -7.51 9.54
C ARG A 25 2.89 -7.60 9.76
N ALA A 26 3.51 -6.53 10.25
CA ALA A 26 4.94 -6.52 10.56
C ALA A 26 5.29 -7.50 11.69
N ARG A 27 4.42 -7.65 12.70
CA ARG A 27 4.60 -8.67 13.76
C ARG A 27 4.59 -10.09 13.19
N VAL A 28 3.62 -10.41 12.32
CA VAL A 28 3.55 -11.73 11.67
C VAL A 28 4.79 -11.97 10.80
N ARG A 29 5.24 -10.96 10.05
CA ARG A 29 6.49 -11.04 9.26
C ARG A 29 7.71 -11.27 10.13
N GLN A 30 7.81 -10.59 11.27
CA GLN A 30 8.89 -10.80 12.23
C GLN A 30 8.92 -12.24 12.76
N LEU A 31 7.75 -12.81 13.07
CA LEU A 31 7.65 -14.21 13.49
C LEU A 31 8.12 -15.19 12.40
N LEU A 32 8.05 -14.81 11.12
CA LEU A 32 8.55 -15.57 9.98
C LEU A 32 10.03 -15.28 9.65
N GLY A 33 10.73 -14.51 10.49
CA GLY A 33 12.16 -14.20 10.32
C GLY A 33 12.47 -12.98 9.43
N TYR A 34 11.46 -12.22 9.00
CA TYR A 34 11.69 -10.99 8.23
C TYR A 34 12.02 -9.80 9.14
N GLY A 35 12.74 -8.82 8.58
CA GLY A 35 13.05 -7.56 9.26
C GLY A 35 11.79 -6.75 9.62
N LEU A 36 11.84 -6.08 10.76
CA LEU A 36 10.82 -5.09 11.14
C LEU A 36 10.96 -3.82 10.29
N PRO A 37 9.88 -3.06 10.07
CA PRO A 37 9.99 -1.77 9.43
C PRO A 37 10.78 -0.82 10.34
N PHE A 38 11.72 -0.08 9.74
CA PHE A 38 12.53 0.90 10.48
C PHE A 38 11.77 2.21 10.69
N ASP A 39 10.78 2.49 9.83
CA ASP A 39 9.94 3.66 9.92
C ASP A 39 8.51 3.32 9.47
N ARG A 40 7.53 3.80 10.23
CA ARG A 40 6.11 3.58 9.94
C ARG A 40 5.40 4.92 9.97
N HIS A 41 4.56 5.11 8.97
CA HIS A 41 3.67 6.25 8.88
C HIS A 41 2.21 5.84 8.81
N ASP A 42 1.37 6.60 9.49
CA ASP A 42 -0.09 6.49 9.44
C ASP A 42 -0.63 7.76 8.76
N TRP A 43 -1.23 7.62 7.58
CA TRP A 43 -1.76 8.74 6.80
C TRP A 43 -3.28 8.64 6.74
N THR A 44 -3.97 9.76 6.88
CA THR A 44 -5.42 9.82 6.62
C THR A 44 -5.64 10.56 5.32
N VAL A 45 -6.24 9.86 4.35
CA VAL A 45 -6.53 10.40 3.02
C VAL A 45 -8.03 10.56 2.87
N ASP A 46 -8.45 11.77 2.54
CA ASP A 46 -9.81 12.07 2.11
C ASP A 46 -9.99 11.73 0.63
N ARG A 47 -10.85 10.76 0.35
CA ARG A 47 -11.23 10.38 -1.00
C ARG A 47 -12.43 11.24 -1.46
N CYS A 48 -12.14 12.41 -2.00
CA CYS A 48 -13.14 13.32 -2.62
C CYS A 48 -14.31 13.70 -1.70
N GLY A 49 -14.09 13.82 -0.39
CA GLY A 49 -15.13 14.16 0.59
C GLY A 49 -16.12 13.04 0.89
N GLN A 50 -15.98 11.87 0.26
CA GLN A 50 -16.88 10.74 0.47
C GLN A 50 -16.50 9.93 1.71
N LYS A 51 -15.20 9.75 1.93
CA LYS A 51 -14.68 8.96 3.03
C LYS A 51 -13.22 9.30 3.34
N ASP A 52 -12.92 9.31 4.64
CA ASP A 52 -11.57 9.32 5.16
C ASP A 52 -11.05 7.89 5.32
N VAL A 53 -9.94 7.60 4.65
CA VAL A 53 -9.30 6.28 4.69
C VAL A 53 -7.95 6.42 5.34
N HIS A 54 -7.76 5.66 6.42
CA HIS A 54 -6.49 5.55 7.11
C HIS A 54 -5.60 4.56 6.35
N TYR A 55 -4.38 4.96 6.04
CA TYR A 55 -3.35 4.17 5.39
C TYR A 55 -2.21 3.92 6.37
N ILE A 56 -1.69 2.70 6.32
CA ILE A 56 -0.49 2.29 7.03
C ILE A 56 0.60 2.12 5.97
N ILE A 57 1.72 2.80 6.18
CA ILE A 57 2.88 2.79 5.31
C ILE A 57 4.06 2.31 6.13
N ASP A 58 4.53 1.10 5.84
CA ASP A 58 5.72 0.54 6.48
C ASP A 58 6.91 0.65 5.52
N PHE A 59 8.03 1.20 6.00
CA PHE A 59 9.29 1.27 5.28
C PHE A 59 10.22 0.16 5.78
N TYR A 60 10.68 -0.69 4.87
CA TYR A 60 11.62 -1.76 5.15
C TYR A 60 12.95 -1.50 4.45
N ASP A 61 14.03 -1.94 5.09
CA ASP A 61 15.35 -1.94 4.49
C ASP A 61 15.39 -3.01 3.37
N GLY A 62 15.69 -2.56 2.15
CA GLY A 62 15.83 -3.40 0.97
C GLY A 62 17.21 -4.06 0.84
N GLY A 63 18.13 -3.78 1.77
CA GLY A 63 19.50 -4.29 1.77
C GLY A 63 20.47 -3.36 1.05
N ALA A 64 21.53 -3.94 0.49
CA ALA A 64 22.59 -3.17 -0.15
C ALA A 64 22.05 -2.31 -1.29
N VAL A 65 22.43 -1.03 -1.30
CA VAL A 65 22.04 -0.07 -2.34
C VAL A 65 22.56 -0.55 -3.68
N ASP A 66 21.66 -0.87 -4.61
CA ASP A 66 22.05 -1.12 -5.99
C ASP A 66 22.56 0.20 -6.61
N PRO A 67 23.84 0.26 -7.05
CA PRO A 67 24.43 1.48 -7.61
C PRO A 67 23.70 2.03 -8.84
N LYS A 68 22.96 1.18 -9.57
CA LYS A 68 22.24 1.56 -10.79
C LYS A 68 20.84 2.08 -10.51
N SER A 69 20.05 1.33 -9.74
CA SER A 69 18.66 1.71 -9.45
C SER A 69 18.52 2.68 -8.27
N LYS A 70 19.54 2.77 -7.39
CA LYS A 70 19.51 3.51 -6.12
C LYS A 70 18.31 3.14 -5.24
N LEU A 71 17.71 1.96 -5.47
CA LEU A 71 16.61 1.46 -4.67
C LEU A 71 17.19 0.74 -3.45
N PHE A 72 16.89 1.28 -2.28
CA PHE A 72 17.36 0.73 -0.99
C PHE A 72 16.20 0.47 -0.02
N THR A 73 14.98 0.87 -0.38
CA THR A 73 13.81 0.83 0.50
C THR A 73 12.64 0.11 -0.16
N ILE A 74 12.05 -0.81 0.59
CA ILE A 74 10.83 -1.52 0.19
C ILE A 74 9.66 -0.86 0.92
N LEU A 75 8.65 -0.44 0.16
CA LEU A 75 7.48 0.25 0.68
C LEU A 75 6.26 -0.67 0.69
N ASP A 76 5.65 -0.85 1.87
CA ASP A 76 4.37 -1.57 2.01
C ASP A 76 3.26 -0.59 2.39
N VAL A 77 2.54 -0.11 1.38
CA VAL A 77 1.37 0.78 1.53
C VAL A 77 0.08 -0.02 1.50
N ARG A 78 -0.78 0.19 2.50
CA ARG A 78 -2.09 -0.46 2.57
C ARG A 78 -3.11 0.33 3.38
N PRO A 79 -4.41 0.26 3.05
CA PRO A 79 -5.43 0.84 3.91
C PRO A 79 -5.48 0.08 5.24
N ALA A 80 -5.76 0.76 6.36
CA ALA A 80 -5.87 0.17 7.68
C ALA A 80 -7.09 -0.76 7.76
N LEU A 81 -7.01 -1.80 8.60
CA LEU A 81 -8.12 -2.75 8.82
C LEU A 81 -9.19 -2.17 9.76
N THR A 82 -9.61 -0.93 9.50
CA THR A 82 -10.63 -0.22 10.28
C THR A 82 -12.04 -0.47 9.74
N ASP A 83 -12.16 -0.82 8.46
CA ASP A 83 -13.43 -0.89 7.75
C ASP A 83 -13.52 -2.14 6.85
N PHE A 84 -14.72 -2.68 6.67
CA PHE A 84 -14.97 -3.79 5.74
C PHE A 84 -14.54 -3.49 4.30
N GLY A 85 -14.75 -2.25 3.83
CA GLY A 85 -14.26 -1.82 2.52
C GLY A 85 -12.74 -1.93 2.40
N ASN A 86 -12.00 -1.56 3.44
CA ASN A 86 -10.54 -1.64 3.45
C ASN A 86 -10.03 -3.08 3.51
N VAL A 87 -10.77 -3.97 4.19
CA VAL A 87 -10.47 -5.42 4.20
C VAL A 87 -10.63 -5.97 2.78
N TRP A 88 -11.73 -5.63 2.11
CA TRP A 88 -12.00 -6.12 0.76
C TRP A 88 -11.05 -5.50 -0.29
N ASP A 89 -10.68 -4.22 -0.17
CA ASP A 89 -9.60 -3.59 -0.94
C ASP A 89 -8.30 -4.41 -0.87
N ARG A 90 -7.92 -4.84 0.34
CA ARG A 90 -6.72 -5.69 0.54
C ARG A 90 -6.86 -7.06 -0.12
N MET A 91 -8.04 -7.68 -0.04
CA MET A 91 -8.28 -8.99 -0.66
C MET A 91 -8.21 -8.90 -2.19
N VAL A 92 -8.81 -7.87 -2.78
CA VAL A 92 -8.77 -7.62 -4.23
C VAL A 92 -7.32 -7.40 -4.69
N VAL A 93 -6.55 -6.56 -4.00
CA VAL A 93 -5.15 -6.33 -4.33
C VAL A 93 -4.31 -7.60 -4.16
N ALA A 94 -4.53 -8.38 -3.10
CA ALA A 94 -3.83 -9.65 -2.89
C ALA A 94 -4.12 -10.66 -4.01
N TYR A 95 -5.39 -10.78 -4.41
CA TYR A 95 -5.82 -11.64 -5.52
C TYR A 95 -5.18 -11.23 -6.84
N TRP A 96 -5.16 -9.93 -7.16
CA TRP A 96 -4.53 -9.44 -8.38
C TRP A 96 -3.02 -9.59 -8.37
N ARG A 97 -2.35 -9.37 -7.24
CA ARG A 97 -0.91 -9.65 -7.09
C ARG A 97 -0.61 -11.11 -7.35
N PHE A 98 -1.38 -12.01 -6.74
CA PHE A 98 -1.23 -13.45 -6.98
C PHE A 98 -1.40 -13.78 -8.47
N LYS A 99 -2.47 -13.30 -9.12
CA LYS A 99 -2.69 -13.54 -10.56
C LYS A 99 -1.58 -12.96 -11.43
N PHE A 100 -1.08 -11.78 -11.09
CA PHE A 100 0.02 -11.15 -11.82
C PHE A 100 1.30 -11.97 -11.71
N GLU A 101 1.67 -12.38 -10.50
CA GLU A 101 2.90 -13.14 -10.22
C GLU A 101 2.84 -14.58 -10.75
N THR A 102 1.67 -15.25 -10.68
CA THR A 102 1.53 -16.66 -11.07
C THR A 102 1.11 -16.88 -12.52
N LEU A 103 0.27 -16.01 -13.07
CA LEU A 103 -0.33 -16.18 -14.40
C LEU A 103 0.12 -15.12 -15.40
N GLY A 104 0.93 -14.13 -14.99
CA GLY A 104 1.33 -13.01 -15.85
C GLY A 104 0.16 -12.11 -16.28
N LEU A 105 -1.00 -12.24 -15.64
CA LEU A 105 -2.20 -11.50 -16.00
C LEU A 105 -2.16 -10.10 -15.39
N THR A 106 -2.16 -9.07 -16.24
CA THR A 106 -2.25 -7.68 -15.81
C THR A 106 -3.71 -7.27 -15.65
N PRO A 107 -4.11 -6.63 -14.53
CA PRO A 107 -5.41 -6.02 -14.44
C PRO A 107 -5.48 -4.82 -15.37
N LYS A 108 -6.54 -4.73 -16.18
CA LYS A 108 -6.90 -3.49 -16.88
C LYS A 108 -7.49 -2.51 -15.87
N LEU A 109 -6.62 -1.69 -15.27
CA LEU A 109 -7.01 -0.61 -14.36
C LEU A 109 -7.06 0.71 -15.14
N PRO A 110 -8.11 1.54 -14.97
CA PRO A 110 -8.23 2.82 -15.67
C PRO A 110 -7.01 3.73 -15.48
N LEU A 111 -6.40 3.71 -14.29
CA LEU A 111 -5.17 4.44 -13.96
C LEU A 111 -3.96 4.02 -14.81
N TYR A 112 -3.87 2.75 -15.20
CA TYR A 112 -2.75 2.25 -16.01
C TYR A 112 -2.95 2.58 -17.49
N GLU A 113 -4.19 2.49 -17.98
CA GLU A 113 -4.54 2.87 -19.36
C GLU A 113 -4.26 4.35 -19.65
N LYS A 114 -4.64 5.27 -18.75
CA LYS A 114 -4.29 6.71 -18.88
C LYS A 114 -2.77 6.98 -18.87
N LYS A 115 -1.97 6.11 -18.24
CA LYS A 115 -0.51 6.27 -18.20
C LYS A 115 0.16 5.74 -19.48
N GLN A 116 -0.44 4.74 -20.13
CA GLN A 116 0.09 4.15 -21.36
C GLN A 116 -0.27 4.93 -22.63
N ASN A 117 -1.40 5.64 -22.63
CA ASN A 117 -1.77 6.64 -23.64
C ASN A 117 -1.94 8.01 -22.95
N PRO A 118 -0.87 8.82 -22.84
CA PRO A 118 -0.95 10.16 -22.23
C PRO A 118 -1.87 11.11 -22.99
#